data_AF-A0A7W0H7A9-F1
#
_entry.id   AF-A0A7W0H7A9-F1
#
_cell.length_a   1.000
_cell.length_b   1.000
_cell.length_c   1.000
_cell.angle_alpha   90.00
_cell.angle_beta   90.00
_cell.angle_gamma   90.00
#
_symmetry.space_group_name_H-M   'P 1'
#
loop_
_entity.id
_entity.type
_entity.pdbx_description
1 polymer ?
#
loop_
_entity_poly.entity_id
_entity_poly.type
_entity_poly.pdbx_seq_one_letter_code
_entity_poly.pdbx_strand_id
1 'polypeptide(L)' 'MAFPVFLDTCAIYGATMADTLLRIAEQGAFSPHWSADVLEELGRNLVEHAGLDQKAAT' A
#
# COMPACT_ATOMS: atom_id res chain seq x y z
N MET A 1 7.37 -21.48 -5.39
CA MET A 1 7.13 -20.15 -5.99
C MET A 1 5.78 -19.67 -5.50
N ALA A 2 5.72 -18.54 -4.81
CA ALA A 2 4.45 -17.97 -4.36
C ALA A 2 3.73 -17.31 -5.55
N PHE A 3 2.40 -17.39 -5.59
CA PHE A 3 1.59 -16.81 -6.66
C PHE A 3 1.69 -15.27 -6.63
N PRO A 4 1.95 -14.57 -7.75
CA PRO A 4 2.06 -13.12 -7.76
C PRO A 4 0.69 -12.45 -7.60
N VAL A 5 0.61 -11.44 -6.73
CA VAL A 5 -0.63 -10.67 -6.46
C VAL A 5 -0.32 -9.19 -6.58
N PHE A 6 -1.11 -8.49 -7.39
CA PHE A 6 -1.06 -7.04 -7.48
C PHE A 6 -1.92 -6.42 -6.37
N LEU A 7 -1.33 -5.53 -5.57
CA LEU A 7 -1.99 -4.76 -4.53
C LEU A 7 -2.21 -3.33 -5.03
N ASP A 8 -3.47 -2.95 -5.17
CA ASP A 8 -3.88 -1.61 -5.55
C ASP A 8 -3.94 -0.67 -4.33
N THR A 9 -3.98 0.65 -4.57
CA THR A 9 -4.04 1.67 -3.52
C THR A 9 -5.16 1.39 -2.51
N CYS A 10 -6.34 1.01 -2.99
CA CYS A 10 -7.49 0.71 -2.13
C CYS A 10 -7.24 -0.46 -1.15
N ALA A 11 -6.39 -1.42 -1.52
CA ALA A 11 -6.07 -2.58 -0.69
C ALA A 11 -5.03 -2.27 0.40
N ILE A 12 -4.15 -1.28 0.17
CA ILE A 12 -3.06 -0.92 1.08
C ILE A 12 -3.25 0.45 1.77
N TYR A 13 -4.37 1.13 1.51
CA TYR A 13 -4.69 2.42 2.12
C TYR A 13 -4.82 2.36 3.65
N GLY A 14 -5.52 1.34 4.15
CA GLY A 14 -5.68 1.13 5.58
C GLY A 14 -4.46 0.45 6.19
N ALA A 15 -3.78 1.09 7.15
CA ALA A 15 -2.57 0.57 7.77
C ALA A 15 -2.71 -0.87 8.30
N THR A 16 -3.82 -1.19 8.97
CA THR A 16 -4.10 -2.54 9.49
C THR A 16 -4.28 -3.58 8.37
N MET A 17 -4.95 -3.20 7.28
CA MET A 17 -5.15 -4.10 6.13
C MET A 17 -3.81 -4.35 5.42
N ALA A 18 -3.04 -3.29 5.18
CA ALA A 18 -1.73 -3.38 4.58
C ALA A 18 -0.79 -4.29 5.38
N ASP A 19 -0.68 -4.09 6.71
CA ASP A 19 0.12 -4.94 7.59
C ASP A 19 -0.33 -6.41 7.54
N THR A 20 -1.65 -6.65 7.59
CA THR A 20 -2.22 -8.00 7.52
C THR A 20 -1.84 -8.70 6.21
N LEU A 21 -2.03 -8.03 5.05
CA LEU A 21 -1.70 -8.58 3.74
C LEU A 21 -0.20 -8.86 3.59
N LEU A 22 0.65 -7.94 4.05
CA LEU A 22 2.10 -8.09 3.98
C LEU A 22 2.60 -9.22 4.89
N ARG A 23 2.05 -9.37 6.10
CA ARG A 23 2.37 -10.51 6.98
C ARG A 23 1.96 -11.85 6.38
N ILE A 24 0.81 -11.92 5.71
CA ILE A 24 0.37 -13.13 4.99
C ILE A 24 1.34 -13.44 3.84
N ALA A 25 1.77 -12.42 3.09
CA ALA A 25 2.77 -12.55 2.05
C ALA A 25 4.13 -13.03 2.60
N GLU A 26 4.57 -12.52 3.75
CA GLU A 26 5.80 -12.95 4.45
C GLU A 26 5.77 -14.44 4.82
N GLN A 27 4.58 -15.01 5.09
CA GLN A 27 4.42 -16.45 5.32
C GLN A 27 4.44 -17.28 4.02
N GLY A 28 4.67 -16.65 2.85
CA GLY A 28 4.82 -17.31 1.56
C GLY A 28 3.48 -17.63 0.86
N ALA A 29 2.37 -17.08 1.33
CA ALA A 29 1.06 -17.30 0.71
C ALA A 29 0.96 -16.73 -0.72
N PHE A 30 1.61 -15.58 -0.97
CA PHE A 30 1.69 -14.93 -2.27
C PHE A 30 2.92 -14.00 -2.35
N SER A 31 3.29 -13.58 -3.57
CA SER A 31 4.31 -12.56 -3.84
C SER A 31 3.63 -11.22 -4.13
N PRO A 32 3.72 -10.22 -3.24
CA PRO A 32 3.03 -8.95 -3.42
C PRO A 32 3.76 -8.07 -4.42
N HIS A 33 3.00 -7.37 -5.26
CA HIS A 33 3.49 -6.41 -6.24
C HIS A 33 2.61 -5.16 -6.23
N TRP A 34 3.20 -4.00 -6.48
CA TRP A 34 2.52 -2.72 -6.67
C TRP A 34 3.35 -1.87 -7.65
N SER A 35 2.72 -0.91 -8.32
CA SER A 35 3.43 0.05 -9.17
C SER A 35 3.91 1.26 -8.36
N ALA A 36 4.77 2.08 -8.98
CA ALA A 36 5.10 3.39 -8.43
C ALA A 36 3.84 4.27 -8.30
N ASP A 37 2.98 4.26 -9.32
CA ASP A 37 1.73 5.03 -9.34
C ASP A 37 0.79 4.70 -8.16
N VAL A 38 0.73 3.43 -7.73
CA VAL A 38 -0.04 3.01 -6.53
C VAL A 38 0.50 3.69 -5.27
N LEU A 39 1.83 3.79 -5.12
CA LEU A 39 2.44 4.45 -3.96
C LEU A 39 2.28 5.97 -4.02
N GLU A 40 2.32 6.56 -5.21
CA GLU A 40 2.05 7.99 -5.41
C GLU A 40 0.60 8.34 -5.06
N GLU A 41 -0.36 7.54 -5.53
CA GLU A 41 -1.77 7.69 -5.18
C GLU A 41 -2.01 7.49 -3.68
N LEU A 42 -1.41 6.45 -3.08
CA LEU A 42 -1.48 6.21 -1.64
C LEU A 42 -0.99 7.44 -0.86
N GLY A 43 0.17 7.98 -1.22
CA GLY A 43 0.74 9.16 -0.58
C GLY A 43 -0.17 10.38 -0.68
N ARG A 44 -0.72 10.66 -1.87
CA ARG A 44 -1.69 11.75 -2.08
C ARG A 44 -2.93 11.59 -1.20
N ASN A 45 -3.53 10.41 -1.20
CA ASN A 45 -4.76 10.15 -0.45
C ASN A 45 -4.53 10.26 1.06
N LEU A 46 -3.40 9.77 1.57
CA LEU A 46 -3.06 9.87 2.99
C LEU A 46 -2.84 11.33 3.43
N VAL A 47 -2.14 12.14 2.63
CA VAL A 47 -1.95 13.57 2.88
C VAL A 47 -3.29 14.30 2.92
N GLU A 48 -4.14 14.07 1.91
CA GLU A 48 -5.46 14.69 1.80
C GLU A 48 -6.35 14.37 3.02
N HIS A 49 -6.42 13.11 3.42
CA HIS A 49 -7.28 12.67 4.53
C HIS A 49 -6.70 13.00 5.91
N ALA A 50 -5.38 13.15 6.02
CA ALA A 50 -4.73 13.63 7.25
C ALA A 50 -4.86 15.15 7.43
N GLY A 51 -5.35 15.89 6.42
CA GLY A 51 -5.40 17.35 6.44
C GLY A 51 -4.01 18.00 6.42
N LEU A 52 -3.01 17.29 5.92
CA LEU A 52 -1.63 17.77 5.83
C LEU A 52 -1.41 18.45 4.48
N ASP A 53 -0.54 19.47 4.45
CA ASP A 53 -0.08 20.04 3.19
C ASP A 53 0.83 19.02 2.48
N GLN A 54 0.65 18.86 1.16
CA GLN A 54 1.43 17.91 0.36
C GLN A 54 2.95 18.18 0.36
N LYS A 55 3.34 19.41 0.71
CA LYS A 55 4.75 19.80 0.91
C LYS A 55 5.39 19.22 2.18
N ALA A 56 4.58 18.78 3.15
CA ALA A 56 5.07 18.22 4.41
C ALA A 56 5.53 16.75 4.27
N ALA A 57 5.24 16.09 3.15
CA ALA A 57 5.54 14.68 2.89
C ALA A 57 6.87 14.45 2.12
N THR A 58 7.70 15.49 1.98
CA THR A 58 8.98 15.46 1.22
C THR A 58 10.20 15.44 2.12
#